data_AF-A0A0Q7MKE0-F1
#
_entry.id   AF-A0A0Q7MKE0-F1
#
_cell.length_a   1.000
_cell.length_b   1.000
_cell.length_c   1.000
_cell.angle_alpha   90.00
_cell.angle_beta   90.00
_cell.angle_gamma   90.00
#
_symmetry.space_group_name_H-M   'P 1'
#
loop_
_entity.id
_entity.type
_entity.pdbx_description
1 polymer ?
#
loop_
_entity_poly.entity_id
_entity_poly.type
_entity_poly.pdbx_seq_one_letter_code
_entity_poly.pdbx_strand_id
1 'polypeptide(L)'
;MNKLRSSPARVTVVVAAAALAVYGAMFLARDLLHLAQWFGAWAAVVAFSVVTWAVLFVYGVDRVRQQTADEPRPWWKTHTAAYVLVAVLTSALMGSVTYILQIPAAEDARPAILVAGVVAWLAGYPWVVSVWLAHAEATAIGDDVTTLVVDDLGFATALGRIVENLERTWETIERSSLALAAILSTIVLDVVTLRAAWLAAGSVTEDDLPTAIALGYGAFFAVIVAAIVVPLVVSWRTQAIALVDKVVPFPVGAVPAEADFAARARFERRLGLQSHTLRNPITLLSVFAPVLTGAVSSLFTG
;
A
#
# COMPACT_ATOMS: atom_id res chain seq x y z
N MET A 1 17.86 23.12 15.01
CA MET A 1 16.39 22.95 15.11
C MET A 1 16.09 21.50 15.45
N ASN A 2 15.42 21.29 16.58
CA ASN A 2 15.29 19.99 17.25
C ASN A 2 14.51 18.98 16.40
N LYS A 3 15.21 17.88 16.06
CA LYS A 3 14.61 16.61 15.63
C LYS A 3 13.72 16.10 16.76
N LEU A 4 12.43 16.46 16.76
CA LEU A 4 11.39 15.68 17.40
C LEU A 4 11.24 14.38 16.61
N ARG A 5 12.26 13.51 16.66
CA ARG A 5 12.10 12.09 16.37
C ARG A 5 10.95 11.63 17.25
N SER A 6 9.87 11.14 16.65
CA SER A 6 8.87 10.37 17.36
C SER A 6 9.62 9.34 18.18
N SER A 7 9.68 9.54 19.50
CA SER A 7 10.34 8.59 20.39
C SER A 7 9.69 7.24 20.12
N PRO A 8 10.45 6.19 19.75
CA PRO A 8 9.88 4.87 19.49
C PRO A 8 8.97 4.41 20.65
N ALA A 9 9.27 4.84 21.88
CA ALA A 9 8.42 4.62 23.05
C ALA A 9 7.00 5.20 22.92
N ARG A 10 6.80 6.36 22.28
CA ARG A 10 5.45 6.94 22.07
C ARG A 10 4.64 6.14 21.07
N VAL A 11 5.28 5.65 19.99
CA VAL A 11 4.61 4.79 19.00
C VAL A 11 4.23 3.47 19.66
N THR A 12 5.15 2.85 20.41
CA THR A 12 4.87 1.63 21.17
C THR A 12 3.73 1.82 22.18
N VAL A 13 3.68 2.94 22.89
CA VAL A 13 2.61 3.23 23.88
C VAL A 13 1.25 3.43 23.20
N VAL A 14 1.18 4.17 22.09
CA VAL A 14 -0.08 4.39 21.35
C VAL A 14 -0.58 3.07 20.75
N VAL A 15 0.32 2.28 20.20
CA VAL A 15 0.00 0.97 19.61
C VAL A 15 -0.43 -0.02 20.68
N ALA A 16 0.29 -0.08 21.81
CA ALA A 16 -0.09 -0.93 22.94
C ALA A 16 -1.43 -0.49 23.54
N ALA A 17 -1.69 0.82 23.66
CA ALA A 17 -2.96 1.35 24.15
C ALA A 17 -4.12 1.05 23.20
N ALA A 18 -3.91 1.15 21.88
CA ALA A 18 -4.91 0.76 20.88
C ALA A 18 -5.18 -0.76 20.90
N ALA A 19 -4.14 -1.58 21.01
CA ALA A 19 -4.25 -3.04 21.17
C ALA A 19 -5.06 -3.39 22.42
N LEU A 20 -4.71 -2.77 23.55
CA LEU A 20 -5.38 -2.96 24.85
C LEU A 20 -6.82 -2.44 24.83
N ALA A 21 -7.11 -1.35 24.13
CA ALA A 21 -8.46 -0.82 23.99
C ALA A 21 -9.34 -1.74 23.13
N VAL A 22 -8.82 -2.27 22.01
CA VAL A 22 -9.54 -3.24 21.17
C VAL A 22 -9.72 -4.56 21.92
N TYR A 23 -8.66 -5.08 22.54
CA TYR A 23 -8.71 -6.29 23.36
C TYR A 23 -9.65 -6.13 24.55
N GLY A 24 -9.63 -4.98 25.23
CA GLY A 24 -10.50 -4.67 26.36
C GLY A 24 -11.97 -4.52 25.96
N ALA A 25 -12.25 -3.85 24.84
CA ALA A 25 -13.60 -3.77 24.28
C ALA A 25 -14.15 -5.17 23.90
N MET A 26 -13.29 -6.04 23.37
CA MET A 26 -13.64 -7.41 23.00
C MET A 26 -13.78 -8.33 24.23
N PHE A 27 -12.97 -8.11 25.26
CA PHE A 27 -13.06 -8.83 26.54
C PHE A 27 -14.32 -8.46 27.32
N LEU A 28 -14.76 -7.20 27.24
CA LEU A 28 -16.04 -6.77 27.82
C LEU A 28 -17.25 -7.36 27.09
N ALA A 29 -17.09 -7.79 25.83
CA ALA A 29 -18.11 -8.54 25.07
C ALA A 29 -18.10 -10.06 25.36
N ARG A 30 -17.16 -10.55 26.18
CA ARG A 30 -16.93 -11.98 26.45
C ARG A 30 -18.04 -12.65 27.23
N ASP A 31 -18.79 -11.91 28.05
CA ASP A 31 -19.86 -12.48 28.88
C ASP A 31 -21.11 -12.91 28.09
N LEU A 32 -21.16 -12.68 26.77
CA LEU A 32 -22.35 -12.93 25.94
C LEU A 32 -22.34 -14.21 25.10
N LEU A 33 -21.25 -14.98 24.96
CA LEU A 33 -21.20 -16.12 24.03
C LEU A 33 -20.40 -17.34 24.50
N HIS A 34 -21.07 -18.50 24.59
CA HIS A 34 -20.46 -19.84 24.66
C HIS A 34 -19.78 -20.29 23.34
N LEU A 35 -19.67 -19.40 22.34
CA LEU A 35 -19.01 -19.55 21.04
C LEU A 35 -17.54 -19.05 21.03
N ALA A 36 -16.91 -19.10 22.20
CA ALA A 36 -15.79 -18.24 22.59
C ALA A 36 -14.46 -18.43 21.82
N GLN A 37 -14.23 -19.55 21.15
CA GLN A 37 -12.91 -19.83 20.56
C GLN A 37 -12.68 -19.13 19.22
N TRP A 38 -13.58 -19.32 18.24
CA TRP A 38 -13.41 -18.74 16.91
C TRP A 38 -13.67 -17.23 16.87
N PHE A 39 -14.63 -16.75 17.67
CA PHE A 39 -14.84 -15.31 17.82
C PHE A 39 -13.65 -14.65 18.54
N GLY A 40 -13.05 -15.33 19.53
CA GLY A 40 -11.82 -14.89 20.17
C GLY A 40 -10.62 -14.84 19.20
N ALA A 41 -10.53 -15.77 18.25
CA ALA A 41 -9.52 -15.76 17.21
C ALA A 41 -9.70 -14.57 16.25
N TRP A 42 -10.92 -14.35 15.75
CA TRP A 42 -11.24 -13.16 14.94
C TRP A 42 -10.92 -11.86 15.70
N ALA A 43 -11.29 -11.79 16.97
CA ALA A 43 -11.01 -10.64 17.82
C ALA A 43 -9.50 -10.35 17.95
N ALA A 44 -8.70 -11.39 18.17
CA ALA A 44 -7.25 -11.28 18.23
C ALA A 44 -6.66 -10.80 16.89
N VAL A 45 -7.21 -11.28 15.77
CA VAL A 45 -6.79 -10.86 14.43
C VAL A 45 -7.10 -9.39 14.21
N VAL A 46 -8.32 -8.93 14.48
CA VAL A 46 -8.70 -7.51 14.35
C VAL A 46 -7.83 -6.61 15.24
N ALA A 47 -7.53 -7.03 16.48
CA ALA A 47 -6.64 -6.29 17.35
C ALA A 47 -5.22 -6.16 16.77
N PHE A 48 -4.69 -7.26 16.21
CA PHE A 48 -3.40 -7.26 15.51
C PHE A 48 -3.43 -6.36 14.25
N SER A 49 -4.52 -6.41 13.48
CA SER A 49 -4.74 -5.56 12.32
C SER A 49 -4.72 -4.09 12.70
N VAL A 50 -5.49 -3.67 13.72
CA VAL A 50 -5.53 -2.28 14.21
C VAL A 50 -4.17 -1.79 14.70
N VAL A 51 -3.41 -2.63 15.40
CA VAL A 51 -2.03 -2.35 15.82
C VAL A 51 -1.14 -2.08 14.61
N THR A 52 -1.18 -2.98 13.63
CA THR A 52 -0.41 -2.88 12.39
C THR A 52 -0.78 -1.60 11.64
N TRP A 53 -2.06 -1.30 11.52
CA TRP A 53 -2.58 -0.09 10.88
C TRP A 53 -2.13 1.19 11.59
N ALA A 54 -2.16 1.23 12.93
CA ALA A 54 -1.69 2.37 13.70
C ALA A 54 -0.19 2.63 13.50
N VAL A 55 0.62 1.58 13.51
CA VAL A 55 2.07 1.66 13.21
C VAL A 55 2.26 2.24 11.80
N LEU A 56 1.64 1.63 10.79
CA LEU A 56 1.77 2.04 9.40
C LEU A 56 1.27 3.47 9.17
N PHE A 57 0.19 3.88 9.84
CA PHE A 57 -0.30 5.24 9.79
C PHE A 57 0.74 6.25 10.29
N VAL A 58 1.32 6.02 11.46
CA VAL A 58 2.31 6.94 12.06
C VAL A 58 3.54 7.06 11.17
N TYR A 59 4.06 5.94 10.66
CA TYR A 59 5.19 5.95 9.72
C TYR A 59 4.85 6.65 8.40
N GLY A 60 3.67 6.39 7.85
CA GLY A 60 3.20 7.03 6.63
C GLY A 60 3.05 8.55 6.78
N VAL A 61 2.47 9.02 7.89
CA VAL A 61 2.31 10.46 8.14
C VAL A 61 3.66 11.16 8.26
N ASP A 62 4.63 10.58 8.96
CA ASP A 62 5.98 11.13 9.04
C ASP A 62 6.63 11.21 7.66
N ARG A 63 6.42 10.19 6.83
CA ARG A 63 6.92 10.14 5.45
C ARG A 63 6.32 11.24 4.58
N VAL A 64 5.00 11.40 4.57
CA VAL A 64 4.32 12.47 3.82
C VAL A 64 4.81 13.84 4.28
N ARG A 65 5.00 14.05 5.59
CA ARG A 65 5.55 15.30 6.12
C ARG A 65 6.97 15.58 5.62
N GLN A 66 7.81 14.57 5.52
CA GLN A 66 9.18 14.72 5.00
C GLN A 66 9.18 15.07 3.51
N GLN A 67 8.30 14.47 2.71
CA GLN A 67 8.18 14.77 1.27
C GLN A 67 7.65 16.17 1.01
N THR A 68 6.83 16.69 1.91
CA THR A 68 6.06 17.93 1.69
C THR A 68 6.57 19.10 2.52
N ALA A 69 7.75 18.95 3.14
CA ALA A 69 8.35 19.97 4.00
C ALA A 69 8.55 21.30 3.27
N ASP A 70 8.84 21.25 1.96
CA ASP A 70 9.19 22.40 1.15
C ASP A 70 8.02 22.88 0.24
N GLU A 71 6.89 22.17 0.21
CA GLU A 71 5.77 22.49 -0.67
C GLU A 71 4.68 23.39 -0.03
N PRO A 72 4.08 24.32 -0.79
CA PRO A 72 3.02 25.19 -0.29
C PRO A 72 1.75 24.43 0.09
N ARG A 73 0.98 24.94 1.07
CA ARG A 73 -0.22 24.27 1.65
C ARG A 73 -1.48 24.09 0.78
N PRO A 74 -1.65 24.45 -0.51
CA PRO A 74 -2.91 24.16 -1.21
C PRO A 74 -3.05 22.69 -1.65
N TRP A 75 -1.96 21.95 -1.87
CA TRP A 75 -2.01 20.60 -2.48
C TRP A 75 -2.72 19.55 -1.61
N TRP A 76 -2.62 19.63 -0.28
CA TRP A 76 -3.20 18.61 0.61
C TRP A 76 -4.72 18.56 0.48
N LYS A 77 -5.39 19.69 0.22
CA LYS A 77 -6.86 19.73 0.10
C LYS A 77 -7.35 18.89 -1.07
N THR A 78 -6.72 19.02 -2.23
CA THR A 78 -7.08 18.28 -3.44
C THR A 78 -6.87 16.78 -3.27
N HIS A 79 -5.70 16.38 -2.74
CA HIS A 79 -5.40 14.97 -2.51
C HIS A 79 -6.28 14.37 -1.40
N THR A 80 -6.54 15.11 -0.32
CA THR A 80 -7.47 14.67 0.73
C THR A 80 -8.88 14.46 0.16
N ALA A 81 -9.38 15.41 -0.64
CA ALA A 81 -10.70 15.29 -1.26
C ALA A 81 -10.80 14.09 -2.21
N ALA A 82 -9.78 13.90 -3.06
CA ALA A 82 -9.70 12.75 -3.96
C ALA A 82 -9.67 11.43 -3.17
N TYR A 83 -8.91 11.38 -2.08
CA TYR A 83 -8.85 10.21 -1.22
C TYR A 83 -10.18 9.89 -0.56
N VAL A 84 -10.83 10.88 0.04
CA VAL A 84 -12.14 10.70 0.67
C VAL A 84 -13.16 10.21 -0.36
N LEU A 85 -13.14 10.75 -1.58
CA LEU A 85 -14.00 10.29 -2.66
C LEU A 85 -13.75 8.81 -2.99
N VAL A 86 -12.49 8.39 -3.17
CA VAL A 86 -12.14 6.98 -3.42
C VAL A 86 -12.60 6.11 -2.25
N ALA A 87 -12.33 6.51 -1.01
CA ALA A 87 -12.73 5.77 0.19
C ALA A 87 -14.26 5.57 0.28
N VAL A 88 -15.02 6.63 0.00
CA VAL A 88 -16.49 6.59 -0.01
C VAL A 88 -17.00 5.69 -1.14
N LEU A 89 -16.49 5.83 -2.37
CA LEU A 89 -16.93 5.03 -3.52
C LEU A 89 -16.61 3.55 -3.33
N THR A 90 -15.39 3.22 -2.87
CA THR A 90 -15.00 1.84 -2.59
C THR A 90 -15.84 1.25 -1.45
N SER A 91 -16.09 2.01 -0.37
CA SER A 91 -16.93 1.55 0.74
C SER A 91 -18.38 1.36 0.32
N ALA A 92 -18.93 2.25 -0.52
CA ALA A 92 -20.27 2.11 -1.07
C ALA A 92 -20.39 0.88 -1.98
N LEU A 93 -19.39 0.61 -2.82
CA LEU A 93 -19.34 -0.58 -3.67
C LEU A 93 -19.29 -1.87 -2.83
N MET A 94 -18.38 -1.94 -1.84
CA MET A 94 -18.27 -3.09 -0.94
C MET A 94 -19.55 -3.29 -0.11
N GLY A 95 -20.14 -2.20 0.40
CA GLY A 95 -21.41 -2.23 1.11
C GLY A 95 -22.57 -2.72 0.22
N SER A 96 -22.59 -2.32 -1.05
CA SER A 96 -23.60 -2.78 -2.02
C SER A 96 -23.45 -4.28 -2.31
N VAL A 97 -22.21 -4.76 -2.50
CA VAL A 97 -21.94 -6.20 -2.67
C VAL A 97 -22.38 -6.98 -1.42
N THR A 98 -22.01 -6.50 -0.24
CA THR A 98 -22.41 -7.11 1.05
C THR A 98 -23.93 -7.16 1.20
N TYR A 99 -24.63 -6.09 0.80
CA TYR A 99 -26.10 -6.00 0.85
C TYR A 99 -26.77 -6.97 -0.12
N ILE A 100 -26.28 -7.06 -1.38
CA ILE A 100 -26.80 -7.98 -2.39
C ILE A 100 -26.64 -9.43 -1.95
N LEU A 101 -25.54 -9.75 -1.25
CA LEU A 101 -25.25 -11.07 -0.73
C LEU A 101 -26.03 -11.43 0.55
N GLN A 102 -26.86 -10.51 1.08
CA GLN A 102 -27.76 -10.73 2.22
C GLN A 102 -27.11 -11.42 3.44
N ILE A 103 -25.87 -11.08 3.78
CA ILE A 103 -25.11 -11.77 4.84
C ILE A 103 -25.83 -11.62 6.21
N PRO A 104 -26.45 -12.68 6.76
CA PRO A 104 -27.44 -12.58 7.85
C PRO A 104 -26.85 -12.21 9.22
N ALA A 105 -25.59 -12.56 9.48
CA ALA A 105 -24.98 -12.51 10.81
C ALA A 105 -24.26 -11.19 11.13
N ALA A 106 -24.47 -10.15 10.32
CA ALA A 106 -23.70 -8.92 10.44
C ALA A 106 -24.25 -7.92 11.47
N GLU A 107 -25.50 -8.01 11.94
CA GLU A 107 -26.12 -6.91 12.70
C GLU A 107 -25.37 -6.55 14.00
N ASP A 108 -25.02 -7.54 14.82
CA ASP A 108 -24.32 -7.32 16.08
C ASP A 108 -22.84 -6.94 15.89
N ALA A 109 -22.20 -7.45 14.82
CA ALA A 109 -20.81 -7.17 14.49
C ALA A 109 -20.63 -5.90 13.63
N ARG A 110 -21.73 -5.35 13.08
CA ARG A 110 -21.72 -4.22 12.14
C ARG A 110 -20.98 -2.99 12.67
N PRO A 111 -21.18 -2.55 13.93
CA PRO A 111 -20.45 -1.40 14.45
C PRO A 111 -18.94 -1.65 14.47
N ALA A 112 -18.51 -2.84 14.89
CA ALA A 112 -17.09 -3.20 14.92
C ALA A 112 -16.47 -3.25 13.52
N ILE A 113 -17.19 -3.84 12.54
CA ILE A 113 -16.77 -3.87 11.13
C ILE A 113 -16.64 -2.46 10.55
N LEU A 114 -17.62 -1.58 10.82
CA LEU A 114 -17.58 -0.19 10.36
C LEU A 114 -16.41 0.58 10.97
N VAL A 115 -16.18 0.44 12.29
CA VAL A 115 -15.05 1.07 12.97
C VAL A 115 -13.73 0.56 12.41
N ALA A 116 -13.56 -0.76 12.26
CA ALA A 116 -12.36 -1.35 11.67
C ALA A 116 -12.12 -0.84 10.24
N GLY A 117 -13.18 -0.77 9.42
CA GLY A 117 -13.10 -0.22 8.07
C GLY A 117 -12.65 1.25 8.04
N VAL A 118 -13.21 2.10 8.92
CA VAL A 118 -12.78 3.50 9.04
C VAL A 118 -11.30 3.59 9.44
N VAL A 119 -10.86 2.79 10.42
CA VAL A 119 -9.45 2.79 10.85
C VAL A 119 -8.53 2.32 9.73
N ALA A 120 -8.92 1.29 8.97
CA ALA A 120 -8.15 0.80 7.82
C ALA A 120 -8.01 1.86 6.73
N TRP A 121 -9.07 2.60 6.40
CA TRP A 121 -9.00 3.76 5.50
C TRP A 121 -8.04 4.82 6.06
N LEU A 122 -8.20 5.22 7.32
CA LEU A 122 -7.28 6.21 7.91
C LEU A 122 -5.82 5.76 7.81
N ALA A 123 -5.53 4.48 8.02
CA ALA A 123 -4.19 3.93 7.90
C ALA A 123 -3.65 3.89 6.46
N GLY A 124 -4.51 3.66 5.47
CA GLY A 124 -4.14 3.66 4.05
C GLY A 124 -3.84 5.06 3.50
N TYR A 125 -4.45 6.10 4.09
CA TYR A 125 -4.35 7.50 3.63
C TYR A 125 -2.93 7.98 3.31
N PRO A 126 -1.97 7.98 4.25
CA PRO A 126 -0.65 8.54 3.99
C PRO A 126 0.12 7.81 2.88
N TRP A 127 -0.12 6.51 2.69
CA TRP A 127 0.55 5.71 1.67
C TRP A 127 0.02 6.00 0.27
N VAL A 128 -1.30 6.14 0.12
CA VAL A 128 -1.91 6.57 -1.14
C VAL A 128 -1.46 7.97 -1.52
N VAL A 129 -1.43 8.90 -0.55
CA VAL A 129 -0.93 10.26 -0.78
C VAL A 129 0.55 10.26 -1.17
N SER A 130 1.39 9.44 -0.53
CA SER A 130 2.80 9.30 -0.88
C SER A 130 2.99 8.84 -2.33
N VAL A 131 2.15 7.93 -2.81
CA VAL A 131 2.16 7.48 -4.22
C VAL A 131 1.79 8.61 -5.17
N TRP A 132 0.76 9.40 -4.85
CA TRP A 132 0.36 10.52 -5.69
C TRP A 132 1.40 11.63 -5.74
N LEU A 133 2.04 11.95 -4.61
CA LEU A 133 3.15 12.88 -4.55
C LEU A 133 4.34 12.38 -5.39
N ALA A 134 4.71 11.11 -5.23
CA ALA A 134 5.76 10.49 -6.04
C ALA A 134 5.42 10.50 -7.55
N HIS A 135 4.15 10.48 -7.92
CA HIS A 135 3.72 10.61 -9.33
C HIS A 135 3.92 12.01 -9.88
N ALA A 136 3.63 13.04 -9.08
CA ALA A 136 3.96 14.42 -9.42
C ALA A 136 5.48 14.62 -9.55
N GLU A 137 6.26 14.10 -8.59
CA GLU A 137 7.73 14.13 -8.63
C GLU A 137 8.28 13.42 -9.88
N ALA A 138 7.77 12.23 -10.21
CA ALA A 138 8.18 11.49 -11.41
C ALA A 138 7.90 12.29 -12.70
N THR A 139 6.80 13.04 -12.75
CA THR A 139 6.49 13.89 -13.91
C THR A 139 7.49 15.04 -14.01
N ALA A 140 7.79 15.72 -12.90
CA ALA A 140 8.79 16.79 -12.85
C ALA A 140 10.21 16.31 -13.21
N ILE A 141 10.56 15.07 -12.85
CA ILE A 141 11.83 14.47 -13.27
C ILE A 141 11.93 14.40 -14.80
N GLY A 142 10.82 14.13 -15.51
CA GLY A 142 10.82 14.12 -16.98
C GLY A 142 11.17 15.47 -17.60
N ASP A 143 10.69 16.56 -16.99
CA ASP A 143 11.02 17.92 -17.43
C ASP A 143 12.52 18.23 -17.17
N ASP A 144 13.04 17.83 -16.01
CA ASP A 144 14.46 17.93 -15.67
C ASP A 144 15.35 17.13 -16.64
N VAL A 145 14.95 15.90 -17.02
CA VAL A 145 15.67 15.07 -18.00
C VAL A 145 15.67 15.73 -19.38
N THR A 146 14.55 16.32 -19.78
CA THR A 146 14.40 16.97 -21.09
C THR A 146 15.30 18.20 -21.20
N THR A 147 15.40 18.99 -20.14
CA THR A 147 16.21 20.22 -20.06
C THR A 147 17.69 19.97 -19.79
N LEU A 148 18.09 18.74 -19.44
CA LEU A 148 19.47 18.37 -19.18
C LEU A 148 20.34 18.56 -20.45
N VAL A 149 21.39 19.38 -20.33
CA VAL A 149 22.38 19.61 -21.38
C VAL A 149 23.67 18.87 -21.04
N VAL A 150 24.03 17.90 -21.87
CA VAL A 150 25.32 17.20 -21.80
C VAL A 150 26.38 18.21 -22.27
N ASP A 151 27.49 18.32 -21.55
CA ASP A 151 28.61 19.28 -21.75
C ASP A 151 28.54 20.62 -21.00
N ASP A 152 27.53 20.83 -20.13
CA ASP A 152 27.51 21.98 -19.22
C ASP A 152 28.35 21.75 -17.95
N LEU A 153 28.95 22.80 -17.39
CA LEU A 153 29.72 22.79 -16.13
C LEU A 153 28.89 22.28 -14.93
N GLY A 154 27.56 22.35 -15.02
CA GLY A 154 26.62 21.84 -14.01
C GLY A 154 26.11 20.41 -14.22
N PHE A 155 26.50 19.73 -15.31
CA PHE A 155 25.90 18.45 -15.73
C PHE A 155 25.97 17.38 -14.63
N ALA A 156 27.13 17.18 -14.02
CA ALA A 156 27.32 16.13 -13.00
C ALA A 156 26.40 16.34 -11.77
N THR A 157 26.24 17.59 -11.34
CA THR A 157 25.37 17.95 -10.21
C THR A 157 23.90 17.76 -10.56
N ALA A 158 23.48 18.19 -11.77
CA ALA A 158 22.12 18.01 -12.25
C ALA A 158 21.77 16.52 -12.41
N LEU A 159 22.66 15.74 -13.02
CA LEU A 159 22.52 14.29 -13.17
C LEU A 159 22.42 13.60 -11.80
N GLY A 160 23.29 13.96 -10.85
CA GLY A 160 23.26 13.40 -9.49
C GLY A 160 21.91 13.64 -8.81
N ARG A 161 21.37 14.85 -8.92
CA ARG A 161 20.05 15.21 -8.38
C ARG A 161 18.91 14.40 -9.02
N ILE A 162 18.93 14.25 -10.35
CA ILE A 162 17.91 13.47 -11.07
C ILE A 162 17.95 11.99 -10.64
N VAL A 163 19.16 11.41 -10.56
CA VAL A 163 19.34 10.02 -10.11
C VAL A 163 18.85 9.84 -8.67
N GLU A 164 19.20 10.76 -7.77
CA GLU A 164 18.73 10.71 -6.37
C GLU A 164 17.19 10.78 -6.29
N ASN A 165 16.57 11.65 -7.09
CA ASN A 165 15.12 11.78 -7.13
C ASN A 165 14.44 10.50 -7.68
N LEU A 166 15.02 9.87 -8.71
CA LEU A 166 14.56 8.57 -9.21
C LEU A 166 14.70 7.46 -8.16
N GLU A 167 15.83 7.39 -7.45
CA GLU A 167 16.03 6.42 -6.37
C GLU A 167 15.02 6.64 -5.23
N ARG A 168 14.79 7.90 -4.83
CA ARG A 168 13.80 8.27 -3.80
C ARG A 168 12.36 7.92 -4.20
N THR A 169 12.03 8.13 -5.48
CA THR A 169 10.72 7.74 -6.05
C THR A 169 10.54 6.23 -5.96
N TRP A 170 11.57 5.45 -6.33
CA TRP A 170 11.55 3.99 -6.23
C TRP A 170 11.39 3.50 -4.79
N GLU A 171 12.14 4.06 -3.84
CA GLU A 171 11.96 3.73 -2.41
C GLU A 171 10.53 4.01 -1.92
N THR A 172 9.89 5.05 -2.45
CA THR A 172 8.53 5.42 -2.10
C THR A 172 7.52 4.42 -2.67
N ILE A 173 7.75 3.93 -3.90
CA ILE A 173 6.98 2.84 -4.50
C ILE A 173 7.07 1.60 -3.62
N GLU A 174 8.27 1.15 -3.27
CA GLU A 174 8.49 -0.08 -2.47
C GLU A 174 7.85 0.01 -1.09
N ARG A 175 8.04 1.12 -0.38
CA ARG A 175 7.49 1.26 0.98
C ARG A 175 5.97 1.39 0.96
N SER A 176 5.42 2.14 0.02
CA SER A 176 3.97 2.32 -0.09
C SER A 176 3.27 1.03 -0.54
N SER A 177 3.86 0.28 -1.47
CA SER A 177 3.30 -0.99 -1.92
C SER A 177 3.30 -2.03 -0.79
N LEU A 178 4.40 -2.14 -0.03
CA LEU A 178 4.48 -3.01 1.14
C LEU A 178 3.46 -2.63 2.22
N ALA A 179 3.32 -1.34 2.54
CA ALA A 179 2.38 -0.88 3.55
C ALA A 179 0.92 -1.12 3.13
N LEU A 180 0.55 -0.80 1.89
CA LEU A 180 -0.78 -1.05 1.36
C LEU A 180 -1.09 -2.55 1.33
N ALA A 181 -0.13 -3.38 0.90
CA ALA A 181 -0.28 -4.83 0.91
C ALA A 181 -0.51 -5.37 2.33
N ALA A 182 0.26 -4.91 3.31
CA ALA A 182 0.09 -5.31 4.71
C ALA A 182 -1.31 -4.96 5.22
N ILE A 183 -1.77 -3.72 5.00
CA ILE A 183 -3.12 -3.27 5.40
C ILE A 183 -4.19 -4.15 4.74
N LEU A 184 -4.13 -4.33 3.43
CA LEU A 184 -5.15 -5.06 2.69
C LEU A 184 -5.13 -6.57 3.00
N SER A 185 -3.96 -7.17 3.18
CA SER A 185 -3.85 -8.56 3.66
C SER A 185 -4.49 -8.75 5.03
N THR A 186 -4.28 -7.83 5.97
CA THR A 186 -4.93 -7.90 7.29
C THR A 186 -6.45 -7.73 7.20
N ILE A 187 -6.97 -6.88 6.29
CA ILE A 187 -8.42 -6.78 6.04
C ILE A 187 -8.97 -8.11 5.52
N VAL A 188 -8.29 -8.75 4.56
CA VAL A 188 -8.72 -10.06 4.05
C VAL A 188 -8.70 -11.11 5.16
N LEU A 189 -7.68 -11.08 6.02
CA LEU A 189 -7.59 -11.97 7.17
C LEU A 189 -8.73 -11.73 8.18
N ASP A 190 -9.08 -10.48 8.46
CA ASP A 190 -10.22 -10.11 9.31
C ASP A 190 -11.53 -10.67 8.71
N VAL A 191 -11.72 -10.58 7.39
CA VAL A 191 -12.91 -11.11 6.70
C VAL A 191 -12.97 -12.64 6.76
N VAL A 192 -11.85 -13.33 6.51
CA VAL A 192 -11.84 -14.81 6.52
C VAL A 192 -12.04 -15.36 7.94
N THR A 193 -11.41 -14.73 8.93
CA THR A 193 -11.56 -15.17 10.33
C THR A 193 -12.96 -14.86 10.88
N LEU A 194 -13.58 -13.76 10.44
CA LEU A 194 -14.99 -13.47 10.75
C LEU A 194 -15.92 -14.51 10.15
N ARG A 195 -15.69 -14.86 8.88
CA ARG A 195 -16.42 -15.93 8.20
C ARG A 195 -16.31 -17.26 8.95
N ALA A 196 -15.10 -17.66 9.35
CA ALA A 196 -14.88 -18.88 10.12
C ALA A 196 -15.63 -18.86 11.46
N ALA A 197 -15.66 -17.70 12.14
CA ALA A 197 -16.41 -17.53 13.38
C ALA A 197 -17.91 -17.69 13.17
N TRP A 198 -18.48 -17.13 12.10
CA TRP A 198 -19.90 -17.29 11.78
C TRP A 198 -20.29 -18.72 11.39
N LEU A 199 -19.44 -19.41 10.61
CA LEU A 199 -19.67 -20.83 10.27
C LEU A 199 -19.62 -21.71 11.52
N ALA A 200 -18.62 -21.51 12.39
CA ALA A 200 -18.49 -22.25 13.64
C ALA A 200 -19.64 -21.96 14.62
N ALA A 201 -20.23 -20.77 14.54
CA ALA A 201 -21.42 -20.42 15.30
C ALA A 201 -22.72 -21.02 14.77
N GLY A 202 -22.70 -21.62 13.57
CA GLY A 202 -23.91 -22.06 12.88
C GLY A 202 -24.84 -20.90 12.51
N SER A 203 -24.34 -19.66 12.52
CA SER A 203 -25.13 -18.47 12.19
C SER A 203 -25.29 -18.28 10.68
N VAL A 204 -24.39 -18.87 9.89
CA VAL A 204 -24.44 -18.92 8.42
C VAL A 204 -23.99 -20.30 7.95
N THR A 205 -24.39 -20.71 6.74
CA THR A 205 -23.89 -21.93 6.08
C THR A 205 -22.84 -21.59 5.01
N GLU A 206 -22.13 -22.62 4.49
CA GLU A 206 -21.19 -22.44 3.37
C GLU A 206 -21.88 -21.86 2.13
N ASP A 207 -23.14 -22.23 1.90
CA ASP A 207 -23.93 -21.75 0.77
C ASP A 207 -24.32 -20.27 0.93
N ASP A 208 -24.52 -19.80 2.17
CA ASP A 208 -24.84 -18.40 2.46
C ASP A 208 -23.61 -17.48 2.33
N LEU A 209 -22.43 -17.99 2.73
CA LEU A 209 -21.19 -17.24 2.66
C LEU A 209 -20.06 -18.06 2.01
N PRO A 210 -20.11 -18.32 0.69
CA PRO A 210 -19.10 -19.10 0.01
C PRO A 210 -17.69 -18.56 0.18
N THR A 211 -16.73 -19.45 0.31
CA THR A 211 -15.29 -19.14 0.37
C THR A 211 -14.83 -18.24 -0.81
N ALA A 212 -15.47 -18.36 -1.98
CA ALA A 212 -15.21 -17.53 -3.16
C ALA A 212 -15.41 -16.02 -2.91
N ILE A 213 -16.29 -15.63 -1.98
CA ILE A 213 -16.50 -14.22 -1.63
C ILE A 213 -15.24 -13.63 -0.98
N ALA A 214 -14.59 -14.37 -0.07
CA ALA A 214 -13.34 -13.94 0.56
C ALA A 214 -12.19 -13.80 -0.46
N LEU A 215 -12.10 -14.72 -1.42
CA LEU A 215 -11.16 -14.60 -2.54
C LEU A 215 -11.46 -13.38 -3.42
N GLY A 216 -12.75 -13.10 -3.63
CA GLY A 216 -13.23 -11.91 -4.35
C GLY A 216 -12.75 -10.61 -3.71
N TYR A 217 -12.83 -10.48 -2.37
CA TYR A 217 -12.28 -9.33 -1.65
C TYR A 217 -10.77 -9.19 -1.85
N GLY A 218 -10.01 -10.29 -1.73
CA GLY A 218 -8.57 -10.28 -1.98
C GLY A 218 -8.21 -9.82 -3.40
N ALA A 219 -8.91 -10.35 -4.41
CA ALA A 219 -8.73 -9.95 -5.80
C ALA A 219 -9.10 -8.49 -6.05
N PHE A 220 -10.20 -8.03 -5.49
CA PHE A 220 -10.64 -6.64 -5.59
C PHE A 220 -9.60 -5.67 -5.02
N PHE A 221 -9.08 -5.95 -3.83
CA PHE A 221 -8.05 -5.11 -3.21
C PHE A 221 -6.73 -5.13 -3.98
N ALA A 222 -6.33 -6.28 -4.54
CA ALA A 222 -5.18 -6.37 -5.44
C ALA A 222 -5.32 -5.45 -6.66
N VAL A 223 -6.51 -5.41 -7.28
CA VAL A 223 -6.81 -4.52 -8.41
C VAL A 223 -6.70 -3.04 -8.00
N ILE A 224 -7.22 -2.66 -6.81
CA ILE A 224 -7.09 -1.29 -6.31
C ILE A 224 -5.62 -0.89 -6.13
N VAL A 225 -4.80 -1.73 -5.49
CA VAL A 225 -3.37 -1.44 -5.32
C VAL A 225 -2.68 -1.32 -6.65
N ALA A 226 -2.96 -2.24 -7.59
CA ALA A 226 -2.40 -2.18 -8.92
C ALA A 226 -2.77 -0.87 -9.63
N ALA A 227 -4.04 -0.45 -9.57
CA ALA A 227 -4.51 0.79 -10.17
C ALA A 227 -3.82 2.04 -9.59
N ILE A 228 -3.42 2.00 -8.31
CA ILE A 228 -2.71 3.10 -7.64
C ILE A 228 -1.21 3.09 -7.95
N VAL A 229 -0.57 1.92 -7.86
CA VAL A 229 0.91 1.79 -7.88
C VAL A 229 1.47 1.62 -9.30
N VAL A 230 0.79 0.88 -10.18
CA VAL A 230 1.31 0.57 -11.53
C VAL A 230 1.56 1.84 -12.36
N PRO A 231 0.67 2.85 -12.40
CA PRO A 231 0.93 4.08 -13.15
C PRO A 231 2.21 4.80 -12.70
N LEU A 232 2.50 4.79 -11.39
CA LEU A 232 3.73 5.36 -10.85
C LEU A 232 4.97 4.56 -11.27
N VAL A 233 4.91 3.23 -11.20
CA VAL A 233 6.01 2.35 -11.66
C VAL A 233 6.31 2.58 -13.15
N VAL A 234 5.27 2.69 -13.97
CA VAL A 234 5.41 2.96 -15.41
C VAL A 234 6.03 4.33 -15.64
N SER A 235 5.53 5.37 -14.97
CA SER A 235 6.08 6.73 -15.06
C SER A 235 7.57 6.77 -14.69
N TRP A 236 7.92 6.22 -13.52
CA TRP A 236 9.31 6.12 -13.07
C TRP A 236 10.20 5.40 -14.09
N ARG A 237 9.74 4.27 -14.63
CA ARG A 237 10.51 3.49 -15.62
C ARG A 237 10.73 4.28 -16.90
N THR A 238 9.70 4.97 -17.39
CA THR A 238 9.80 5.83 -18.58
C THR A 238 10.85 6.91 -18.38
N GLN A 239 10.84 7.61 -17.23
CA GLN A 239 11.83 8.65 -16.97
C GLN A 239 13.25 8.11 -16.79
N ALA A 240 13.40 6.97 -16.13
CA ALA A 240 14.69 6.33 -15.97
C ALA A 240 15.29 5.89 -17.33
N ILE A 241 14.47 5.36 -18.24
CA ILE A 241 14.89 5.02 -19.61
C ILE A 241 15.26 6.29 -20.39
N ALA A 242 14.42 7.34 -20.33
CA ALA A 242 14.71 8.61 -20.99
C ALA A 242 16.04 9.22 -20.51
N LEU A 243 16.34 9.12 -19.21
CA LEU A 243 17.63 9.56 -18.66
C LEU A 243 18.79 8.73 -19.21
N VAL A 244 18.66 7.40 -19.30
CA VAL A 244 19.70 6.53 -19.89
C VAL A 244 19.96 6.92 -21.35
N ASP A 245 18.90 7.08 -22.14
CA ASP A 245 19.01 7.46 -23.55
C ASP A 245 19.66 8.83 -23.75
N LYS A 246 19.43 9.76 -22.81
CA LYS A 246 20.01 11.10 -22.82
C LYS A 246 21.50 11.10 -22.42
N VAL A 247 21.87 10.34 -21.40
CA VAL A 247 23.23 10.34 -20.81
C VAL A 247 24.18 9.41 -21.55
N VAL A 248 23.69 8.29 -22.07
CA VAL A 248 24.47 7.30 -22.81
C VAL A 248 23.79 7.00 -24.16
N PRO A 249 23.73 7.99 -25.08
CA PRO A 249 23.11 7.81 -26.38
C PRO A 249 23.91 6.83 -27.23
N PHE A 250 23.21 6.05 -28.07
CA PHE A 250 23.89 5.30 -29.12
C PHE A 250 24.37 6.24 -30.24
N PRO A 251 25.57 6.04 -30.79
CA PRO A 251 26.07 6.87 -31.88
C PRO A 251 25.17 6.77 -33.12
N VAL A 252 24.73 7.90 -33.65
CA VAL A 252 23.86 7.96 -34.83
C VAL A 252 24.69 7.62 -36.08
N GLY A 253 24.27 6.59 -36.82
CA GLY A 253 24.88 6.22 -38.11
C GLY A 253 26.15 5.36 -38.02
N ALA A 254 26.56 4.95 -36.81
CA ALA A 254 27.63 3.99 -36.59
C ALA A 254 27.12 2.74 -35.86
N VAL A 255 27.75 1.59 -36.10
CA VAL A 255 27.50 0.40 -35.28
C VAL A 255 28.03 0.68 -33.87
N PRO A 256 27.20 0.59 -32.81
CA PRO A 256 27.66 0.85 -31.45
C PRO A 256 28.80 -0.08 -31.06
N ALA A 257 29.83 0.47 -30.40
CA ALA A 257 30.95 -0.32 -29.91
C ALA A 257 30.55 -1.10 -28.65
N GLU A 258 31.29 -2.16 -28.33
CA GLU A 258 31.08 -2.92 -27.09
C GLU A 258 31.18 -2.05 -25.83
N ALA A 259 32.03 -1.02 -25.87
CA ALA A 259 32.18 -0.05 -24.80
C ALA A 259 30.89 0.76 -24.54
N ASP A 260 30.13 1.09 -25.59
CA ASP A 260 28.87 1.84 -25.49
C ASP A 260 27.80 0.97 -24.82
N PHE A 261 27.69 -0.29 -25.24
CA PHE A 261 26.81 -1.27 -24.59
C PHE A 261 27.17 -1.48 -23.11
N ALA A 262 28.46 -1.61 -22.80
CA ALA A 262 28.92 -1.80 -21.43
C ALA A 262 28.64 -0.56 -20.55
N ALA A 263 28.83 0.65 -21.08
CA ALA A 263 28.52 1.89 -20.37
C ALA A 263 27.03 2.01 -20.07
N ARG A 264 26.18 1.79 -21.09
CA ARG A 264 24.73 1.80 -20.96
C ARG A 264 24.26 0.76 -19.95
N ALA A 265 24.77 -0.48 -20.05
CA ALA A 265 24.40 -1.55 -19.14
C ALA A 265 24.77 -1.27 -17.68
N ARG A 266 25.92 -0.64 -17.42
CA ARG A 266 26.30 -0.21 -16.06
C ARG A 266 25.32 0.83 -15.52
N PHE A 267 24.92 1.79 -16.34
CA PHE A 267 24.00 2.85 -15.92
C PHE A 267 22.58 2.33 -15.71
N GLU A 268 22.07 1.51 -16.63
CA GLU A 268 20.79 0.80 -16.47
C GLU A 268 20.80 -0.09 -15.22
N ARG A 269 21.91 -0.78 -14.92
CA ARG A 269 22.05 -1.58 -13.70
C ARG A 269 22.05 -0.72 -12.44
N ARG A 270 22.69 0.44 -12.46
CA ARG A 270 22.67 1.39 -11.35
C ARG A 270 21.24 1.88 -11.05
N LEU A 271 20.48 2.20 -12.09
CA LEU A 271 19.07 2.57 -11.98
C LEU A 271 18.12 1.37 -11.75
N GLY A 272 18.64 0.14 -11.79
CA GLY A 272 17.85 -1.07 -11.60
C GLY A 272 16.95 -1.46 -12.79
N LEU A 273 17.16 -0.89 -13.98
CA LEU A 273 16.37 -1.17 -15.19
C LEU A 273 16.62 -2.57 -15.78
N GLN A 274 17.84 -3.12 -15.62
CA GLN A 274 18.23 -4.41 -16.19
C GLN A 274 17.68 -5.64 -15.46
N SER A 275 16.91 -5.48 -14.38
CA SER A 275 16.30 -6.63 -13.72
C SER A 275 15.13 -7.15 -14.55
N HIS A 276 15.44 -7.87 -15.64
CA HIS A 276 14.50 -8.40 -16.61
C HIS A 276 13.52 -9.44 -16.06
N THR A 277 13.56 -9.81 -14.77
CA THR A 277 12.71 -10.91 -14.30
C THR A 277 12.28 -10.85 -12.83
N LEU A 278 13.08 -10.38 -11.86
CA LEU A 278 12.82 -10.76 -10.46
C LEU A 278 13.21 -9.72 -9.40
N ARG A 279 13.19 -8.41 -9.72
CA ARG A 279 13.27 -7.37 -8.68
C ARG A 279 11.93 -6.79 -8.27
N ASN A 280 10.85 -7.20 -8.93
CA ASN A 280 9.51 -6.93 -8.47
C ASN A 280 8.75 -8.12 -7.84
N PRO A 281 9.37 -9.20 -7.29
CA PRO A 281 8.62 -10.17 -6.53
C PRO A 281 8.04 -9.47 -5.31
N ILE A 282 8.67 -8.46 -4.72
CA ILE A 282 8.07 -7.68 -3.64
C ILE A 282 6.84 -6.92 -4.11
N THR A 283 6.89 -6.20 -5.24
CA THR A 283 5.70 -5.47 -5.72
C THR A 283 4.62 -6.43 -6.23
N LEU A 284 4.98 -7.49 -6.96
CA LEU A 284 4.04 -8.54 -7.39
C LEU A 284 3.47 -9.28 -6.17
N LEU A 285 4.29 -9.73 -5.22
CA LEU A 285 3.83 -10.31 -3.95
C LEU A 285 3.03 -9.30 -3.16
N SER A 286 3.32 -8.01 -3.19
CA SER A 286 2.54 -7.01 -2.46
C SER A 286 1.15 -6.82 -3.11
N VAL A 287 1.09 -6.80 -4.44
CA VAL A 287 -0.15 -6.71 -5.19
C VAL A 287 -0.97 -7.99 -5.04
N PHE A 288 -0.33 -9.16 -5.08
CA PHE A 288 -0.98 -10.45 -4.94
C PHE A 288 -1.11 -10.93 -3.49
N ALA A 289 -0.49 -10.26 -2.52
CA ALA A 289 -0.51 -10.68 -1.11
C ALA A 289 -1.95 -10.81 -0.60
N PRO A 290 -2.89 -9.88 -0.89
CA PRO A 290 -4.27 -10.05 -0.48
C PRO A 290 -4.92 -11.31 -1.08
N VAL A 291 -4.62 -11.63 -2.35
CA VAL A 291 -5.12 -12.85 -3.03
C VAL A 291 -4.51 -14.11 -2.42
N LEU A 292 -3.19 -14.13 -2.22
CA LEU A 292 -2.49 -15.25 -1.59
C LEU A 292 -2.96 -15.44 -0.14
N THR A 293 -3.19 -14.35 0.59
CA THR A 293 -3.74 -14.37 1.95
C THR A 293 -5.14 -14.97 1.94
N GLY A 294 -6.00 -14.54 1.01
CA GLY A 294 -7.34 -15.12 0.84
C GLY A 294 -7.27 -16.61 0.50
N ALA A 295 -6.41 -17.01 -0.44
CA ALA A 295 -6.24 -18.40 -0.87
C ALA A 295 -5.72 -19.28 0.27
N VAL A 296 -4.65 -18.86 0.95
CA VAL A 296 -4.09 -19.60 2.09
C VAL A 296 -5.12 -19.69 3.21
N SER A 297 -5.78 -18.60 3.56
CA SER A 297 -6.78 -18.60 4.63
C SER A 297 -7.99 -19.47 4.28
N SER A 298 -8.40 -19.49 3.01
CA SER A 298 -9.49 -20.35 2.54
C SER A 298 -9.22 -21.85 2.71
N LEU A 299 -7.96 -22.29 2.55
CA LEU A 299 -7.56 -23.69 2.75
C LEU A 299 -7.70 -24.14 4.20
N PHE A 300 -7.68 -23.22 5.18
CA PHE A 300 -7.82 -23.54 6.60
C PHE A 300 -9.27 -23.45 7.09
N THR A 301 -10.19 -22.94 6.27
CA THR A 301 -11.60 -22.76 6.62
C THR A 301 -12.57 -23.62 5.81
N GLY A 302 -12.07 -24.39 4.84
CA GLY A 302 -12.83 -25.34 4.04
C GLY A 302 -12.72 -26.78 4.52
#